data_AF-A0A672PPJ2-F1
#
_entry.id   AF-A0A672PPJ2-F1
#
_cell.length_a   1.000
_cell.length_b   1.000
_cell.length_c   1.000
_cell.angle_alpha   90.00
_cell.angle_beta   90.00
_cell.angle_gamma   90.00
#
_symmetry.space_group_name_H-M   'P 1'
#
loop_
_entity.id
_entity.type
_entity.pdbx_description
1 polymer ?
#
loop_
_entity_poly.entity_id
_entity_poly.type
_entity_poly.pdbx_seq_one_letter_code
_entity_poly.pdbx_strand_id
1 'polypeptide(L)'
;CPWLIFYSITVRIGHSLNEAEKNHVTSRRESVLECLKRHEIHCSLEEMPNIALVASGGSERAMLGLLGSLLALFQDDLLDCVLYLAGLSGSTWCMVSLYKEPNWSSKLEKVKEDIQNKLGGNISFKEKCKKLKRYYREKDNFSLTDFWAVLYITMIVKEIDEQTFSDLRSKQSTKDPYPIYTVIDKQSHEDKLDADTFVEITPHETGYSIPGAFVDTSSFGSQFDQGAQIKDQPEMDMMFLQGELKQHISWSSVYFVGYIKQTDIRSLSPPHADEAGQVLLNLVEVNRLVLREEDPSSHITVLNDLLRGIHHITNRFKLSIGSGSFISWIFVVPSNFLYCNSAEVSPSVCGETIRQYVDAGIAINSPFLPLLRRERHIDLIVSLDFSENDPFESLTETAKMCKRLHIDFPEVPKMSKEEKSAPKDFYVFEGHNAPAVIHIPLFNIVNCDDKGNHKYTTFQGPYSSDLIEELLEKAGLNIKNNKRSLLTEIKKIIQRKQSHICSFC
;
A
#
# COMPACT_ATOMS: atom_id res chain seq x y z
N CYS A 1 3.78 31.12 -35.40
CA CYS A 1 4.56 30.80 -34.20
C CYS A 1 5.11 29.39 -34.33
N PRO A 2 6.42 29.18 -34.15
CA PRO A 2 7.03 27.86 -34.23
C PRO A 2 6.58 27.02 -33.02
N TRP A 3 6.04 25.84 -33.31
CA TRP A 3 6.16 24.59 -32.55
C TRP A 3 6.32 24.72 -31.02
N LEU A 4 5.21 25.00 -30.33
CA LEU A 4 5.01 24.47 -28.97
C LEU A 4 4.61 23.01 -29.13
N ILE A 5 5.59 22.10 -29.21
CA ILE A 5 5.35 20.71 -28.87
C ILE A 5 5.15 20.72 -27.35
N PHE A 6 3.91 20.88 -26.90
CA PHE A 6 3.57 20.40 -25.56
C PHE A 6 3.81 18.89 -25.61
N TYR A 7 4.80 18.40 -24.88
CA TYR A 7 4.90 16.97 -24.61
C TYR A 7 3.64 16.62 -23.81
N SER A 8 2.58 16.21 -24.49
CA SER A 8 1.38 15.71 -23.84
C SER A 8 1.76 14.41 -23.16
N ILE A 9 1.58 14.32 -21.85
CA ILE A 9 1.73 13.05 -21.12
C ILE A 9 0.70 12.09 -21.69
N THR A 10 1.16 10.91 -22.09
CA THR A 10 0.33 9.87 -22.71
C THR A 10 0.32 8.61 -21.86
N VAL A 11 -0.81 7.91 -21.90
CA VAL A 11 -0.92 6.57 -21.34
C VAL A 11 0.01 5.62 -22.09
N ARG A 12 0.83 4.88 -21.35
CA ARG A 12 1.69 3.83 -21.86
C ARG A 12 0.92 2.52 -21.90
N ILE A 13 0.77 1.94 -23.09
CA ILE A 13 0.19 0.60 -23.29
C ILE A 13 1.32 -0.36 -23.65
N GLY A 14 1.47 -1.42 -22.86
CA GLY A 14 2.42 -2.50 -23.07
C GLY A 14 2.93 -3.12 -21.77
N HIS A 15 3.36 -4.38 -21.84
CA HIS A 15 3.79 -5.13 -20.65
C HIS A 15 5.25 -4.87 -20.23
N SER A 16 6.08 -4.28 -21.12
CA SER A 16 7.47 -3.95 -20.79
C SER A 16 7.57 -3.08 -19.54
N LEU A 17 8.56 -3.36 -18.67
CA LEU A 17 8.85 -2.48 -17.54
C LEU A 17 9.21 -1.06 -18.00
N ASN A 18 8.91 -0.08 -17.16
CA ASN A 18 9.42 1.27 -17.31
C ASN A 18 10.96 1.27 -17.39
N GLU A 19 11.55 2.12 -18.24
CA GLU A 19 13.02 2.18 -18.38
C GLU A 19 13.72 2.56 -17.07
N ALA A 20 13.12 3.40 -16.24
CA ALA A 20 13.68 3.76 -14.95
C ALA A 20 13.67 2.58 -13.96
N GLU A 21 12.61 1.75 -13.97
CA GLU A 21 12.56 0.50 -13.19
C GLU A 21 13.67 -0.46 -13.67
N LYS A 22 13.80 -0.67 -14.99
CA LYS A 22 14.86 -1.53 -15.57
C LYS A 22 16.25 -1.06 -15.13
N ASN A 23 16.53 0.24 -15.23
CA ASN A 23 17.82 0.82 -14.86
C ASN A 23 18.12 0.69 -13.36
N HIS A 24 17.12 0.95 -12.51
CA HIS A 24 17.25 0.79 -11.06
C HIS A 24 17.58 -0.65 -10.69
N VAL A 25 16.80 -1.59 -11.21
CA VAL A 25 16.95 -3.01 -10.91
C VAL A 25 18.28 -3.53 -11.43
N THR A 26 18.66 -3.18 -12.67
CA THR A 26 19.96 -3.56 -13.25
C THR A 26 21.13 -3.09 -12.38
N SER A 27 21.11 -1.83 -11.95
CA SER A 27 22.14 -1.27 -11.07
C SER A 27 22.17 -1.98 -9.70
N ARG A 28 21.00 -2.35 -9.17
CA ARG A 28 20.89 -3.03 -7.88
C ARG A 28 21.40 -4.47 -7.91
N ARG A 29 21.32 -5.17 -9.05
CA ARG A 29 21.81 -6.57 -9.18
C ARG A 29 23.28 -6.70 -8.77
N GLU A 30 24.10 -5.67 -8.99
CA GLU A 30 25.50 -5.67 -8.53
C GLU A 30 25.61 -5.70 -7.00
N SER A 31 24.78 -4.94 -6.30
CA SER A 31 24.72 -4.95 -4.83
C SER A 31 24.23 -6.30 -4.29
N VAL A 32 23.24 -6.92 -4.95
CA VAL A 32 22.74 -8.26 -4.61
C VAL A 32 23.85 -9.30 -4.77
N LEU A 33 24.59 -9.26 -5.88
CA LEU A 33 25.69 -10.17 -6.11
C LEU A 33 26.78 -10.04 -5.04
N GLU A 34 27.09 -8.82 -4.62
CA GLU A 34 28.06 -8.58 -3.55
C GLU A 34 27.54 -9.05 -2.18
N CYS A 35 26.24 -8.87 -1.89
CA CYS A 35 25.56 -9.45 -0.72
C CYS A 35 25.74 -10.97 -0.68
N LEU A 36 25.43 -11.66 -1.79
CA LEU A 36 25.55 -13.12 -1.87
C LEU A 36 26.99 -13.60 -1.63
N LYS A 37 28.00 -12.91 -2.17
CA LYS A 37 29.42 -13.26 -1.91
C LYS A 37 29.78 -13.16 -0.43
N ARG A 38 29.28 -12.15 0.30
CA ARG A 38 29.51 -12.01 1.76
C ARG A 38 28.92 -13.17 2.56
N HIS A 39 27.89 -13.85 2.03
CA HIS A 39 27.31 -15.09 2.57
C HIS A 39 27.92 -16.37 2.00
N GLU A 40 29.10 -16.29 1.38
CA GLU A 40 29.79 -17.43 0.75
C GLU A 40 28.94 -18.13 -0.34
N ILE A 41 28.10 -17.35 -1.03
CA ILE A 41 27.31 -17.78 -2.19
C ILE A 41 27.93 -17.18 -3.45
N HIS A 42 28.60 -18.01 -4.25
CA HIS A 42 29.21 -17.60 -5.50
C HIS A 42 28.33 -17.98 -6.68
N CYS A 43 27.95 -17.00 -7.51
CA CYS A 43 27.18 -17.18 -8.73
C CYS A 43 27.51 -16.07 -9.75
N SER A 44 27.16 -16.27 -11.02
CA SER A 44 27.22 -15.20 -12.03
C SER A 44 26.03 -14.24 -11.93
N LEU A 45 26.08 -13.10 -12.62
CA LEU A 45 24.92 -12.20 -12.71
C LEU A 45 23.69 -12.87 -13.36
N GLU A 46 23.87 -13.84 -14.25
CA GLU A 46 22.76 -14.54 -14.92
C GLU A 46 22.12 -15.60 -14.01
N GLU A 47 22.95 -16.26 -13.20
CA GLU A 47 22.53 -17.26 -12.21
C GLU A 47 21.89 -16.63 -10.96
N MET A 48 22.20 -15.36 -10.69
CA MET A 48 21.70 -14.63 -9.54
C MET A 48 20.16 -14.60 -9.51
N PRO A 49 19.53 -14.91 -8.37
CA PRO A 49 18.08 -14.89 -8.26
C PRO A 49 17.55 -13.47 -8.13
N ASN A 50 16.44 -13.18 -8.78
CA ASN A 50 15.64 -11.99 -8.51
C ASN A 50 14.75 -12.25 -7.29
N ILE A 51 15.09 -11.63 -6.15
CA ILE A 51 14.38 -11.82 -4.88
C ILE A 51 13.47 -10.62 -4.63
N ALA A 52 12.19 -10.86 -4.38
CA ALA A 52 11.23 -9.84 -3.95
C ALA A 52 10.76 -10.09 -2.52
N LEU A 53 10.50 -9.02 -1.78
CA LEU A 53 9.87 -9.05 -0.46
C LEU A 53 8.45 -8.49 -0.59
N VAL A 54 7.44 -9.25 -0.19
CA VAL A 54 6.05 -8.78 -0.08
C VAL A 54 5.64 -8.66 1.37
N ALA A 55 4.96 -7.56 1.67
CA ALA A 55 4.55 -7.18 3.01
C ALA A 55 3.03 -6.97 3.04
N SER A 56 2.32 -7.81 3.80
CA SER A 56 0.86 -7.82 3.87
C SER A 56 0.30 -6.55 4.55
N GLY A 57 -1.02 -6.35 4.48
CA GLY A 57 -1.68 -5.29 5.24
C GLY A 57 -1.94 -5.65 6.69
N GLY A 58 -2.22 -4.64 7.52
CA GLY A 58 -2.46 -4.83 8.95
C GLY A 58 -2.32 -3.59 9.83
N SER A 59 -2.56 -2.38 9.31
CA SER A 59 -2.43 -1.12 10.08
C SER A 59 -1.04 -0.99 10.74
N GLU A 60 -0.96 -0.40 11.92
CA GLU A 60 0.29 -0.20 12.66
C GLU A 60 1.02 -1.53 12.95
N ARG A 61 0.29 -2.65 13.13
CA ARG A 61 0.90 -3.98 13.27
C ARG A 61 1.75 -4.34 12.05
N ALA A 62 1.25 -4.11 10.84
CA ALA A 62 2.00 -4.37 9.62
C ALA A 62 3.15 -3.38 9.42
N MET A 63 2.95 -2.10 9.77
CA MET A 63 4.01 -1.10 9.74
C MET A 63 5.21 -1.53 10.60
N LEU A 64 4.96 -1.94 11.84
CA LEU A 64 6.00 -2.36 12.77
C LEU A 64 6.53 -3.76 12.45
N GLY A 65 5.66 -4.69 12.02
CA GLY A 65 6.06 -6.00 11.55
C GLY A 65 7.06 -5.92 10.41
N LEU A 66 6.79 -5.08 9.41
CA LEU A 66 7.72 -4.85 8.30
C LEU A 66 9.04 -4.24 8.79
N LEU A 67 8.98 -3.20 9.63
CA LEU A 67 10.18 -2.56 10.17
C LEU A 67 11.07 -3.55 10.93
N GLY A 68 10.48 -4.38 11.80
CA GLY A 68 11.21 -5.39 12.57
C GLY A 68 11.85 -6.46 11.69
N SER A 69 11.15 -6.95 10.67
CA SER A 69 11.71 -7.90 9.71
C SER A 69 12.84 -7.29 8.86
N LEU A 70 12.69 -6.04 8.41
CA LEU A 70 13.76 -5.34 7.68
C LEU A 70 14.99 -5.10 8.55
N LEU A 71 14.80 -4.74 9.83
CA LEU A 71 15.90 -4.57 10.79
C LEU A 71 16.69 -5.86 10.97
N ALA A 72 16.01 -7.01 11.07
CA ALA A 72 16.67 -8.30 11.14
C ALA A 72 17.41 -8.64 9.85
N LEU A 73 16.80 -8.43 8.67
CA LEU A 73 17.49 -8.60 7.39
C LEU A 73 18.73 -7.73 7.26
N PHE A 74 18.67 -6.48 7.74
CA PHE A 74 19.81 -5.56 7.77
C PHE A 74 20.92 -6.05 8.71
N GLN A 75 20.57 -6.41 9.95
CA GLN A 75 21.52 -6.91 10.95
C GLN A 75 22.21 -8.22 10.52
N ASP A 76 21.50 -9.04 9.72
CA ASP A 76 22.02 -10.28 9.17
C ASP A 76 22.70 -10.14 7.80
N ASP A 77 22.85 -8.91 7.28
CA ASP A 77 23.44 -8.59 5.97
C ASP A 77 22.72 -9.25 4.78
N LEU A 78 21.40 -9.45 4.90
CA LEU A 78 20.54 -10.05 3.87
C LEU A 78 19.66 -9.03 3.14
N LEU A 79 19.52 -7.81 3.65
CA LEU A 79 18.64 -6.78 3.05
C LEU A 79 19.08 -6.40 1.63
N ASP A 80 20.40 -6.33 1.39
CA ASP A 80 20.96 -6.03 0.07
C ASP A 80 20.60 -7.07 -0.99
N CYS A 81 20.22 -8.28 -0.58
CA CYS A 81 19.84 -9.34 -1.49
C CYS A 81 18.40 -9.16 -2.04
N VAL A 82 17.58 -8.28 -1.47
CA VAL A 82 16.20 -8.01 -1.90
C VAL A 82 16.20 -7.01 -3.06
N LEU A 83 15.67 -7.36 -4.24
CA LEU A 83 15.53 -6.44 -5.39
C LEU A 83 14.31 -5.54 -5.30
N TYR A 84 13.16 -6.09 -4.93
CA TYR A 84 11.88 -5.39 -4.86
C TYR A 84 11.29 -5.46 -3.46
N LEU A 85 10.71 -4.36 -3.00
CA LEU A 85 9.90 -4.31 -1.78
C LEU A 85 8.49 -3.87 -2.15
N ALA A 86 7.54 -4.79 -2.04
CA ALA A 86 6.14 -4.52 -2.31
C ALA A 86 5.30 -4.50 -1.02
N GLY A 87 4.41 -3.52 -0.88
CA GLY A 87 3.54 -3.41 0.30
C GLY A 87 2.16 -2.84 -0.01
N LEU A 88 1.20 -3.14 0.88
CA LEU A 88 -0.14 -2.56 0.86
C LEU A 88 -0.61 -2.22 2.28
N SER A 89 -1.64 -1.37 2.37
CA SER A 89 -2.23 -0.94 3.65
C SER A 89 -1.15 -0.49 4.65
N GLY A 90 -1.20 -0.93 5.91
CA GLY A 90 -0.23 -0.59 6.96
C GLY A 90 1.26 -0.76 6.62
N SER A 91 1.63 -1.72 5.76
CA SER A 91 3.03 -1.87 5.32
C SER A 91 3.51 -0.67 4.49
N THR A 92 2.60 0.00 3.76
CA THR A 92 2.93 1.23 3.03
C THR A 92 3.35 2.36 3.98
N TRP A 93 2.89 2.40 5.23
CA TRP A 93 3.26 3.45 6.17
C TRP A 93 4.73 3.33 6.58
N CYS A 94 5.20 2.10 6.74
CA CYS A 94 6.61 1.80 6.95
C CYS A 94 7.41 2.17 5.70
N MET A 95 7.00 1.69 4.52
CA MET A 95 7.68 2.01 3.25
C MET A 95 7.77 3.51 2.98
N VAL A 96 6.68 4.25 3.14
CA VAL A 96 6.69 5.72 3.02
C VAL A 96 7.73 6.32 3.96
N SER A 97 7.86 5.84 5.19
CA SER A 97 8.89 6.34 6.12
C SER A 97 10.31 5.97 5.68
N LEU A 98 10.51 4.77 5.12
CA LEU A 98 11.81 4.29 4.63
C LEU A 98 12.30 5.12 3.43
N TYR A 99 11.47 5.25 2.40
CA TYR A 99 11.88 5.89 1.13
C TYR A 99 11.97 7.43 1.22
N LYS A 100 11.66 8.03 2.36
CA LYS A 100 12.02 9.44 2.66
C LYS A 100 13.51 9.65 2.79
N GLU A 101 14.20 8.66 3.36
CA GLU A 101 15.63 8.71 3.59
C GLU A 101 16.35 8.13 2.36
N PRO A 102 17.16 8.92 1.64
CA PRO A 102 17.97 8.39 0.56
C PRO A 102 18.96 7.35 1.10
N ASN A 103 19.05 6.19 0.44
CA ASN A 103 19.93 5.09 0.83
C ASN A 103 19.58 4.52 2.22
N TRP A 104 18.27 4.41 2.51
CA TRP A 104 17.75 4.00 3.81
C TRP A 104 18.20 2.60 4.22
N SER A 105 18.41 1.70 3.24
CA SER A 105 18.81 0.31 3.49
C SER A 105 20.16 0.21 4.19
N SER A 106 21.03 1.20 4.03
CA SER A 106 22.30 1.34 4.75
C SER A 106 22.20 2.13 6.07
N LYS A 107 21.04 2.75 6.34
CA LYS A 107 20.77 3.66 7.46
C LYS A 107 19.56 3.21 8.27
N LEU A 108 19.24 1.92 8.29
CA LEU A 108 17.96 1.44 8.79
C LEU A 108 17.76 1.70 10.29
N GLU A 109 18.84 1.72 11.09
CA GLU A 109 18.76 2.10 12.51
C GLU A 109 18.34 3.56 12.71
N LYS A 110 18.85 4.49 11.88
CA LYS A 110 18.39 5.88 11.87
C LYS A 110 16.89 5.95 11.53
N VAL A 111 16.46 5.21 10.51
CA VAL A 111 15.04 5.19 10.12
C VAL A 111 14.16 4.58 11.22
N LYS A 112 14.64 3.57 11.94
CA LYS A 112 13.96 3.04 13.14
C LYS A 112 13.76 4.15 14.17
N GLU A 113 14.81 4.89 14.51
CA GLU A 113 14.75 6.01 15.45
C GLU A 113 13.77 7.10 14.98
N ASP A 114 13.82 7.48 13.70
CA ASP A 114 12.91 8.48 13.11
C ASP A 114 11.44 8.02 13.20
N ILE A 115 11.15 6.74 12.94
CA ILE A 115 9.82 6.16 13.09
C ILE A 115 9.38 6.15 14.55
N GLN A 116 10.23 5.73 15.49
CA GLN A 116 9.89 5.69 16.92
C GLN A 116 9.65 7.10 17.48
N ASN A 117 10.50 8.06 17.16
CA ASN A 117 10.34 9.46 17.53
C ASN A 117 9.03 10.03 16.99
N LYS A 118 8.71 9.71 15.73
CA LYS A 118 7.45 10.10 15.10
C LYS A 118 6.24 9.52 15.84
N LEU A 119 6.22 8.21 16.12
CA LEU A 119 5.11 7.54 16.80
C LEU A 119 4.90 8.03 18.24
N GLY A 120 5.97 8.50 18.92
CA GLY A 120 5.88 9.18 20.20
C GLY A 120 5.34 10.61 20.14
N GLY A 121 5.20 11.19 18.95
CA GLY A 121 4.73 12.55 18.71
C GLY A 121 3.22 12.70 18.61
N ASN A 122 2.78 13.93 18.31
CA ASN A 122 1.38 14.23 18.01
C ASN A 122 1.25 15.38 17.02
N ILE A 123 0.21 15.31 16.18
CA ILE A 123 -0.11 16.38 15.22
C ILE A 123 -1.25 17.22 15.77
N SER A 124 -1.03 18.53 15.89
CA SER A 124 -2.05 19.44 16.37
C SER A 124 -3.25 19.50 15.42
N PHE A 125 -4.45 19.67 15.97
CA PHE A 125 -5.66 19.78 15.16
C PHE A 125 -5.62 20.97 14.18
N LYS A 126 -4.90 22.05 14.55
CA LYS A 126 -4.65 23.21 13.68
C LYS A 126 -3.89 22.82 12.41
N GLU A 127 -2.85 22.00 12.51
CA GLU A 127 -2.09 21.51 11.35
C GLU A 127 -2.93 20.58 10.47
N LYS A 128 -3.72 19.68 11.08
CA LYS A 128 -4.69 18.84 10.34
C LYS A 128 -5.68 19.69 9.54
N CYS A 129 -6.24 20.74 10.17
CA CYS A 129 -7.16 21.65 9.50
C CYS A 129 -6.47 22.43 8.39
N LYS A 130 -5.24 22.90 8.59
CA LYS A 130 -4.45 23.60 7.55
C LYS A 130 -4.26 22.70 6.32
N LYS A 131 -3.90 21.44 6.53
CA LYS A 131 -3.76 20.44 5.47
C LYS A 131 -5.08 20.21 4.71
N LEU A 132 -6.16 19.99 5.44
CA LEU A 132 -7.48 19.76 4.85
C LEU A 132 -8.01 20.96 4.06
N LYS A 133 -7.80 22.18 4.56
CA LYS A 133 -8.13 23.40 3.80
C LYS A 133 -7.34 23.51 2.51
N ARG A 134 -6.08 23.04 2.51
CA ARG A 134 -5.27 23.02 1.29
C ARG A 134 -5.81 22.01 0.28
N TYR A 135 -6.10 20.78 0.69
CA TYR A 135 -6.74 19.79 -0.18
C TYR A 135 -8.05 20.28 -0.78
N TYR A 136 -8.92 20.89 0.03
CA TYR A 136 -10.19 21.44 -0.45
C TYR A 136 -10.01 22.53 -1.53
N ARG A 137 -8.95 23.33 -1.44
CA ARG A 137 -8.69 24.43 -2.38
C ARG A 137 -7.93 23.99 -3.64
N GLU A 138 -7.09 22.98 -3.53
CA GLU A 138 -6.17 22.57 -4.60
C GLU A 138 -6.69 21.39 -5.42
N LYS A 139 -7.48 20.48 -4.83
CA LYS A 139 -8.01 19.30 -5.53
C LYS A 139 -9.38 19.58 -6.11
N ASP A 140 -9.54 19.31 -7.40
CA ASP A 140 -10.87 19.40 -8.05
C ASP A 140 -11.84 18.32 -7.55
N ASN A 141 -11.33 17.25 -6.96
CA ASN A 141 -12.07 16.08 -6.51
C ASN A 141 -11.92 15.82 -4.99
N PHE A 142 -11.78 16.88 -4.18
CA PHE A 142 -11.73 16.75 -2.72
C PHE A 142 -12.86 15.84 -2.20
N SER A 143 -12.47 14.84 -1.40
CA SER A 143 -13.37 13.77 -0.96
C SER A 143 -13.33 13.56 0.55
N LEU A 144 -14.25 12.74 1.06
CA LEU A 144 -14.22 12.37 2.48
C LEU A 144 -13.05 11.44 2.81
N THR A 145 -12.46 10.75 1.83
CA THR A 145 -11.21 10.02 2.05
C THR A 145 -10.08 10.98 2.38
N ASP A 146 -10.00 12.14 1.74
CA ASP A 146 -9.00 13.17 2.11
C ASP A 146 -9.19 13.62 3.56
N PHE A 147 -10.44 13.79 3.97
CA PHE A 147 -10.82 14.10 5.35
C PHE A 147 -10.36 13.03 6.34
N TRP A 148 -10.69 11.76 6.08
CA TRP A 148 -10.33 10.65 6.95
C TRP A 148 -8.85 10.33 6.92
N ALA A 149 -8.20 10.43 5.76
CA ALA A 149 -6.76 10.27 5.62
C ALA A 149 -6.06 11.24 6.58
N VAL A 150 -6.39 12.54 6.54
CA VAL A 150 -5.73 13.49 7.44
C VAL A 150 -6.10 13.24 8.91
N LEU A 151 -7.34 12.92 9.25
CA LEU A 151 -7.70 12.76 10.67
C LEU A 151 -7.21 11.45 11.29
N TYR A 152 -7.42 10.32 10.61
CA TYR A 152 -7.15 8.98 11.10
C TYR A 152 -5.67 8.59 10.94
N ILE A 153 -5.05 8.83 9.77
CA ILE A 153 -3.64 8.47 9.55
C ILE A 153 -2.75 9.22 10.52
N THR A 154 -2.94 10.53 10.64
CA THR A 154 -2.14 11.35 11.56
C THR A 154 -2.40 11.01 13.03
N MET A 155 -3.50 10.31 13.35
CA MET A 155 -3.74 9.77 14.70
C MET A 155 -2.83 8.59 14.99
N ILE A 156 -2.50 7.76 13.99
CA ILE A 156 -1.68 6.55 14.14
C ILE A 156 -0.23 6.82 13.75
N VAL A 157 0.03 7.19 12.50
CA VAL A 157 1.37 7.44 11.94
C VAL A 157 2.00 8.72 12.48
N LYS A 158 1.21 9.60 13.13
CA LYS A 158 1.66 10.85 13.79
C LYS A 158 2.40 11.83 12.87
N GLU A 159 2.07 11.85 11.59
CA GLU A 159 2.73 12.70 10.61
C GLU A 159 1.77 13.11 9.49
N ILE A 160 1.93 14.35 9.01
CA ILE A 160 1.35 14.82 7.75
C ILE A 160 2.49 14.80 6.73
N ASP A 161 2.52 13.77 5.89
CA ASP A 161 3.55 13.63 4.87
C ASP A 161 3.09 14.18 3.53
N GLU A 162 3.67 15.31 3.13
CA GLU A 162 3.30 16.01 1.92
C GLU A 162 4.21 15.70 0.73
N GLN A 163 5.14 14.76 0.89
CA GLN A 163 5.99 14.34 -0.21
C GLN A 163 5.19 13.66 -1.31
N THR A 164 5.62 13.90 -2.54
CA THR A 164 5.01 13.28 -3.72
C THR A 164 5.88 12.15 -4.27
N PHE A 165 5.41 11.42 -5.29
CA PHE A 165 6.23 10.41 -5.94
C PHE A 165 7.38 11.01 -6.73
N SER A 166 7.24 12.23 -7.25
CA SER A 166 8.34 13.01 -7.82
C SER A 166 9.43 13.28 -6.78
N ASP A 167 9.04 13.62 -5.55
CA ASP A 167 10.01 13.79 -4.44
C ASP A 167 10.72 12.46 -4.14
N LEU A 168 9.97 11.35 -4.06
CA LEU A 168 10.57 10.02 -3.87
C LEU A 168 11.52 9.64 -5.00
N ARG A 169 11.11 9.89 -6.26
CA ARG A 169 11.92 9.66 -7.46
C ARG A 169 13.24 10.42 -7.38
N SER A 170 13.23 11.67 -6.91
CA SER A 170 14.44 12.50 -6.76
C SER A 170 15.40 12.00 -5.68
N LYS A 171 14.90 11.27 -4.68
CA LYS A 171 15.66 10.73 -3.55
C LYS A 171 16.03 9.27 -3.73
N GLN A 172 15.53 8.63 -4.78
CA GLN A 172 15.67 7.20 -4.98
C GLN A 172 17.13 6.81 -5.13
N SER A 173 17.56 5.85 -4.31
CA SER A 173 18.88 5.24 -4.42
C SER A 173 18.74 3.84 -5.02
N THR A 174 19.54 3.52 -6.03
CA THR A 174 19.63 2.15 -6.58
C THR A 174 20.20 1.15 -5.57
N LYS A 175 20.74 1.65 -4.46
CA LYS A 175 21.16 0.85 -3.29
C LYS A 175 20.00 0.45 -2.38
N ASP A 176 18.79 0.95 -2.59
CA ASP A 176 17.58 0.50 -1.90
C ASP A 176 16.75 -0.44 -2.81
N PRO A 177 15.96 -1.38 -2.25
CA PRO A 177 14.99 -2.15 -3.04
C PRO A 177 14.08 -1.23 -3.86
N TYR A 178 13.59 -1.70 -5.01
CA TYR A 178 12.64 -0.92 -5.79
C TYR A 178 11.24 -1.00 -5.13
N PRO A 179 10.61 0.13 -4.76
CA PRO A 179 9.33 0.14 -4.09
C PRO A 179 8.17 -0.10 -5.05
N ILE A 180 7.25 -0.97 -4.65
CA ILE A 180 5.95 -1.18 -5.31
C ILE A 180 4.85 -1.06 -4.26
N TYR A 181 3.90 -0.17 -4.48
CA TYR A 181 2.69 -0.06 -3.68
C TYR A 181 1.52 -0.63 -4.48
N THR A 182 0.45 -1.07 -3.82
CA THR A 182 -0.74 -1.53 -4.53
C THR A 182 -2.03 -1.13 -3.84
N VAL A 183 -3.01 -0.85 -4.68
CA VAL A 183 -4.41 -0.57 -4.34
C VAL A 183 -5.27 -1.42 -5.27
N ILE A 184 -6.57 -1.51 -4.98
CA ILE A 184 -7.52 -2.10 -5.93
C ILE A 184 -8.45 -1.05 -6.50
N ASP A 185 -8.80 -1.22 -7.76
CA ASP A 185 -9.94 -0.58 -8.37
C ASP A 185 -11.23 -1.23 -7.85
N LYS A 186 -11.99 -0.46 -7.07
CA LYS A 186 -13.17 -0.95 -6.37
C LYS A 186 -14.24 -1.43 -7.34
N GLN A 187 -14.52 -0.67 -8.39
CA GLN A 187 -15.54 -1.04 -9.37
C GLN A 187 -15.15 -2.32 -10.10
N SER A 188 -13.88 -2.44 -10.52
CA SER A 188 -13.38 -3.68 -11.13
C SER A 188 -13.51 -4.88 -10.19
N HIS A 189 -13.22 -4.69 -8.90
CA HIS A 189 -13.38 -5.74 -7.90
C HIS A 189 -14.85 -6.16 -7.71
N GLU A 190 -15.77 -5.19 -7.60
CA GLU A 190 -17.22 -5.44 -7.47
C GLU A 190 -17.78 -6.16 -8.71
N ASP A 191 -17.31 -5.79 -9.89
CA ASP A 191 -17.65 -6.40 -11.18
C ASP A 191 -16.91 -7.73 -11.43
N LYS A 192 -16.02 -8.15 -10.53
CA LYS A 192 -15.19 -9.38 -10.62
C LYS A 192 -14.30 -9.42 -11.87
N LEU A 193 -13.78 -8.26 -12.27
CA LEU A 193 -12.79 -8.11 -13.34
C LEU A 193 -11.40 -8.38 -12.76
N ASP A 194 -11.08 -9.65 -12.53
CA ASP A 194 -9.82 -10.07 -11.86
C ASP A 194 -8.57 -9.39 -12.49
N ALA A 195 -8.50 -9.31 -13.83
CA ALA A 195 -7.38 -8.70 -14.56
C ALA A 195 -7.24 -7.19 -14.34
N ASP A 196 -8.36 -6.50 -14.11
CA ASP A 196 -8.43 -5.04 -13.99
C ASP A 196 -8.63 -4.60 -12.54
N THR A 197 -8.44 -5.50 -11.58
CA THR A 197 -8.70 -5.24 -10.16
C THR A 197 -7.50 -4.57 -9.46
N PHE A 198 -6.28 -5.07 -9.68
CA PHE A 198 -5.10 -4.59 -8.96
C PHE A 198 -4.39 -3.49 -9.73
N VAL A 199 -4.11 -2.39 -9.04
CA VAL A 199 -3.35 -1.25 -9.56
C VAL A 199 -2.03 -1.21 -8.80
N GLU A 200 -0.93 -1.24 -9.53
CA GLU A 200 0.39 -1.02 -8.98
C GLU A 200 0.77 0.45 -9.06
N ILE A 201 1.48 0.92 -8.05
CA ILE A 201 1.99 2.29 -7.97
C ILE A 201 3.48 2.21 -7.66
N THR A 202 4.29 2.84 -8.49
CA THR A 202 5.74 2.95 -8.30
C THR A 202 6.15 4.42 -8.36
N PRO A 203 7.40 4.80 -8.05
CA PRO A 203 7.85 6.19 -8.24
C PRO A 203 7.78 6.68 -9.69
N HIS A 204 7.70 5.76 -10.67
CA HIS A 204 7.81 6.08 -12.09
C HIS A 204 6.49 5.93 -12.85
N GLU A 205 5.75 4.86 -12.60
CA GLU A 205 4.46 4.62 -13.23
C GLU A 205 3.43 4.02 -12.27
N THR A 206 2.17 4.33 -12.56
CA THR A 206 0.98 3.76 -11.91
C THR A 206 0.10 3.12 -12.97
N GLY A 207 -0.44 1.93 -12.70
CA GLY A 207 -1.34 1.30 -13.66
C GLY A 207 -1.76 -0.12 -13.34
N TYR A 208 -2.47 -0.71 -14.30
CA TYR A 208 -2.98 -2.07 -14.22
C TYR A 208 -1.94 -3.02 -14.83
N SER A 209 -1.30 -3.82 -13.98
CA SER A 209 -0.17 -4.67 -14.37
C SER A 209 -0.51 -5.73 -15.40
N ILE A 210 -1.65 -6.40 -15.22
CA ILE A 210 -2.07 -7.53 -16.06
C ILE A 210 -2.39 -7.07 -17.50
N PRO A 211 -3.26 -6.06 -17.72
CA PRO A 211 -3.53 -5.54 -19.06
C PRO A 211 -2.42 -4.61 -19.60
N GLY A 212 -1.40 -4.29 -18.79
CA GLY A 212 -0.24 -3.53 -19.25
C GLY A 212 -0.55 -2.06 -19.55
N ALA A 213 -1.38 -1.39 -18.75
CA ALA A 213 -1.80 -0.01 -19.02
C ALA A 213 -1.39 0.92 -17.88
N PHE A 214 -0.55 1.92 -18.19
CA PHE A 214 0.16 2.74 -17.22
C PHE A 214 0.17 4.23 -17.56
N VAL A 215 0.37 5.06 -16.54
CA VAL A 215 0.61 6.50 -16.65
C VAL A 215 1.81 6.87 -15.79
N ASP A 216 2.51 7.97 -16.08
CA ASP A 216 3.51 8.51 -15.14
C ASP A 216 2.82 8.80 -13.80
N THR A 217 3.41 8.33 -12.70
CA THR A 217 2.81 8.42 -11.37
C THR A 217 2.49 9.87 -10.98
N SER A 218 3.30 10.84 -11.42
CA SER A 218 3.05 12.26 -11.13
C SER A 218 1.75 12.78 -11.75
N SER A 219 1.28 12.14 -12.83
CA SER A 219 0.04 12.47 -13.51
C SER A 219 -1.15 11.62 -13.06
N PHE A 220 -0.94 10.68 -12.14
CA PHE A 220 -2.02 9.84 -11.64
C PHE A 220 -3.04 10.70 -10.86
N GLY A 221 -4.26 10.77 -11.40
CA GLY A 221 -5.36 11.63 -10.94
C GLY A 221 -5.68 12.82 -11.85
N SER A 222 -4.78 13.17 -12.76
CA SER A 222 -5.04 14.10 -13.87
C SER A 222 -6.10 13.55 -14.82
N GLN A 223 -6.79 14.43 -15.56
CA GLN A 223 -7.82 14.02 -16.52
C GLN A 223 -7.19 13.65 -17.86
N PHE A 224 -7.66 12.55 -18.44
CA PHE A 224 -7.22 12.04 -19.74
C PHE A 224 -8.43 11.87 -20.66
N ASP A 225 -8.18 11.97 -21.97
CA ASP A 225 -9.12 11.58 -23.02
C ASP A 225 -8.33 10.93 -24.15
N GLN A 226 -8.80 9.78 -24.64
CA GLN A 226 -8.15 9.00 -25.71
C GLN A 226 -6.66 8.77 -25.46
N GLY A 227 -6.27 8.55 -24.20
CA GLY A 227 -4.90 8.27 -23.79
C GLY A 227 -3.98 9.49 -23.70
N ALA A 228 -4.48 10.72 -23.89
CA ALA A 228 -3.72 11.96 -23.72
C ALA A 228 -4.23 12.76 -22.51
N GLN A 229 -3.31 13.34 -21.74
CA GLN A 229 -3.68 14.22 -20.63
C GLN A 229 -4.34 15.50 -21.17
N ILE A 230 -5.56 15.80 -20.70
CA ILE A 230 -6.34 16.98 -21.09
C ILE A 230 -6.38 18.05 -19.99
N LYS A 231 -6.21 17.66 -18.72
CA LYS A 231 -6.17 18.59 -17.59
C LYS A 231 -5.29 18.05 -16.49
N ASP A 232 -4.32 18.86 -16.09
CA ASP A 232 -3.42 18.59 -14.97
C ASP A 232 -4.15 18.68 -13.62
N GLN A 233 -3.70 17.87 -12.66
CA GLN A 233 -4.11 17.90 -11.26
C GLN A 233 -2.86 17.89 -10.38
N PRO A 234 -2.92 18.46 -9.17
CA PRO A 234 -1.82 18.34 -8.22
C PRO A 234 -1.44 16.88 -8.00
N GLU A 235 -0.15 16.59 -8.06
CA GLU A 235 0.38 15.26 -7.78
C GLU A 235 -0.06 14.80 -6.38
N MET A 236 -0.41 13.52 -6.27
CA MET A 236 -0.79 12.95 -4.99
C MET A 236 0.41 12.83 -4.06
N ASP A 237 0.19 13.20 -2.80
CA ASP A 237 1.16 13.01 -1.73
C ASP A 237 1.03 11.64 -1.06
N MET A 238 1.99 11.31 -0.21
CA MET A 238 2.05 10.02 0.49
C MET A 238 0.86 9.77 1.43
N MET A 239 0.12 10.82 1.83
CA MET A 239 -1.14 10.63 2.58
C MET A 239 -2.19 9.88 1.76
N PHE A 240 -2.12 9.89 0.43
CA PHE A 240 -2.96 9.04 -0.42
C PHE A 240 -2.66 7.57 -0.10
N LEU A 241 -1.41 7.10 -0.30
CA LEU A 241 -1.01 5.73 -0.02
C LEU A 241 -1.29 5.29 1.42
N GLN A 242 -1.04 6.19 2.38
CA GLN A 242 -1.33 5.90 3.78
C GLN A 242 -2.83 5.86 4.06
N GLY A 243 -3.57 6.80 3.46
CA GLY A 243 -5.00 7.08 3.62
C GLY A 243 -5.94 6.09 2.97
N GLU A 244 -5.46 5.25 2.07
CA GLU A 244 -6.16 4.09 1.50
C GLU A 244 -6.41 2.98 2.54
N LEU A 245 -6.83 3.35 3.76
CA LEU A 245 -7.42 2.43 4.73
C LEU A 245 -8.90 2.22 4.42
N LYS A 246 -9.20 0.95 4.15
CA LYS A 246 -10.40 0.24 4.55
C LYS A 246 -11.69 1.08 4.56
N GLN A 247 -12.51 0.85 3.55
CA GLN A 247 -13.95 1.16 3.52
C GLN A 247 -14.72 0.59 4.74
N HIS A 248 -14.09 -0.30 5.52
CA HIS A 248 -14.53 -0.79 6.82
C HIS A 248 -13.82 -0.11 8.00
N ILE A 249 -13.73 1.23 8.02
CA ILE A 249 -13.77 1.91 9.33
C ILE A 249 -15.16 1.60 9.87
N SER A 250 -15.26 0.47 10.56
CA SER A 250 -16.38 0.27 11.44
C SER A 250 -16.35 1.44 12.42
N TRP A 251 -17.44 2.21 12.44
CA TRP A 251 -17.74 3.18 13.49
C TRP A 251 -17.57 2.58 14.91
N SER A 252 -17.44 1.25 15.03
CA SER A 252 -17.11 0.53 16.26
C SER A 252 -15.67 0.69 16.77
N SER A 253 -14.75 1.36 16.06
CA SER A 253 -13.43 1.64 16.66
C SER A 253 -13.58 2.70 17.76
N VAL A 254 -13.75 2.21 19.00
CA VAL A 254 -13.99 3.03 20.22
C VAL A 254 -12.98 4.18 20.32
N TYR A 255 -11.75 3.98 19.85
CA TYR A 255 -10.69 4.99 19.83
C TYR A 255 -11.01 6.18 18.93
N PHE A 256 -11.47 5.94 17.70
CA PHE A 256 -11.78 7.01 16.78
C PHE A 256 -13.03 7.78 17.23
N VAL A 257 -14.03 7.06 17.72
CA VAL A 257 -15.22 7.65 18.37
C VAL A 257 -14.82 8.53 19.56
N GLY A 258 -13.93 8.04 20.42
CA GLY A 258 -13.39 8.79 21.55
C GLY A 258 -12.64 10.04 21.10
N TYR A 259 -11.80 9.93 20.08
CA TYR A 259 -11.04 11.04 19.50
C TYR A 259 -11.97 12.14 18.96
N ILE A 260 -12.96 11.78 18.13
CA ILE A 260 -13.93 12.73 17.57
C ILE A 260 -14.77 13.37 18.69
N LYS A 261 -15.18 12.60 19.71
CA LYS A 261 -15.92 13.14 20.87
C LYS A 261 -15.13 14.16 21.69
N GLN A 262 -13.80 14.03 21.74
CA GLN A 262 -12.90 14.88 22.53
C GLN A 262 -12.26 16.02 21.72
N THR A 263 -12.41 16.03 20.40
CA THR A 263 -11.78 17.03 19.53
C THR A 263 -12.34 18.41 19.82
N ASP A 264 -11.48 19.38 20.15
CA ASP A 264 -11.89 20.75 20.44
C ASP A 264 -12.13 21.55 19.15
N ILE A 265 -13.38 21.47 18.67
CA ILE A 265 -13.89 22.19 17.50
C ILE A 265 -14.03 23.70 17.79
N ARG A 266 -13.97 24.14 19.06
CA ARG A 266 -14.11 25.58 19.39
C ARG A 266 -12.93 26.41 18.91
N SER A 267 -11.78 25.77 18.67
CA SER A 267 -10.65 26.35 17.96
C SER A 267 -10.96 26.74 16.50
N LEU A 268 -12.10 26.28 15.95
CA LEU A 268 -12.53 26.50 14.57
C LEU A 268 -13.78 27.40 14.42
N SER A 269 -14.56 27.68 15.47
CA SER A 269 -15.84 28.44 15.35
C SER A 269 -15.73 29.95 15.65
N PRO A 270 -16.57 30.83 15.03
CA PRO A 270 -16.07 31.96 14.23
C PRO A 270 -16.47 33.37 14.74
N PRO A 271 -15.80 34.40 14.19
CA PRO A 271 -16.41 35.13 13.06
C PRO A 271 -15.72 34.99 11.69
N HIS A 272 -14.68 34.16 11.49
CA HIS A 272 -13.85 34.17 10.27
C HIS A 272 -13.56 32.80 9.62
N ALA A 273 -14.44 31.79 9.72
CA ALA A 273 -14.26 30.55 8.99
C ALA A 273 -14.61 30.73 7.49
N ASP A 274 -13.59 30.66 6.63
CA ASP A 274 -13.71 30.55 5.17
C ASP A 274 -14.46 29.26 4.77
N GLU A 275 -14.86 29.15 3.50
CA GLU A 275 -15.66 28.04 2.96
C GLU A 275 -15.09 26.66 3.33
N ALA A 276 -13.78 26.46 3.14
CA ALA A 276 -13.06 25.25 3.53
C ALA A 276 -13.18 24.96 5.04
N GLY A 277 -13.06 25.99 5.89
CA GLY A 277 -13.26 25.86 7.34
C GLY A 277 -14.67 25.42 7.70
N GLN A 278 -15.69 25.93 7.00
CA GLN A 278 -17.08 25.54 7.21
C GLN A 278 -17.33 24.08 6.81
N VAL A 279 -16.77 23.61 5.69
CA VAL A 279 -16.85 22.20 5.29
C VAL A 279 -16.31 21.30 6.40
N LEU A 280 -15.11 21.59 6.90
CA LEU A 280 -14.46 20.76 7.92
C LEU A 280 -15.22 20.76 9.25
N LEU A 281 -15.69 21.93 9.69
CA LEU A 281 -16.53 22.07 10.87
C LEU A 281 -17.78 21.19 10.80
N ASN A 282 -18.51 21.29 9.70
CA ASN A 282 -19.74 20.54 9.51
C ASN A 282 -19.46 19.03 9.37
N LEU A 283 -18.36 18.63 8.72
CA LEU A 283 -17.96 17.22 8.66
C LEU A 283 -17.70 16.64 10.05
N VAL A 284 -16.92 17.30 10.90
CA VAL A 284 -16.68 16.82 12.27
C VAL A 284 -17.99 16.77 13.06
N GLU A 285 -18.84 17.80 12.92
CA GLU A 285 -20.08 17.91 13.67
C GLU A 285 -21.13 16.85 13.27
N VAL A 286 -21.30 16.56 11.98
CA VAL A 286 -22.15 15.45 11.51
C VAL A 286 -21.71 14.14 12.16
N ASN A 287 -20.41 13.86 12.15
CA ASN A 287 -19.87 12.64 12.76
C ASN A 287 -20.11 12.62 14.29
N ARG A 288 -19.95 13.77 14.97
CA ARG A 288 -20.20 13.90 16.41
C ARG A 288 -21.67 13.65 16.76
N LEU A 289 -22.60 14.19 15.98
CA LEU A 289 -24.05 14.03 16.16
C LEU A 289 -24.50 12.60 15.90
N VAL A 290 -24.05 11.99 14.80
CA VAL A 290 -24.32 10.57 14.48
C VAL A 290 -23.84 9.66 15.61
N LEU A 291 -22.64 9.91 16.17
CA LEU A 291 -22.08 9.14 17.29
C LEU A 291 -22.79 9.34 18.64
N ARG A 292 -23.70 10.31 18.72
CA ARG A 292 -24.56 10.58 19.87
C ARG A 292 -26.01 10.19 19.62
N GLU A 293 -26.30 9.60 18.46
CA GLU A 293 -27.66 9.30 18.02
C GLU A 293 -28.54 10.57 17.94
N GLU A 294 -27.91 11.71 17.63
CA GLU A 294 -28.57 13.02 17.43
C GLU A 294 -28.75 13.29 15.92
N ASP A 295 -29.75 14.12 15.55
CA ASP A 295 -30.06 14.44 14.15
C ASP A 295 -28.99 15.34 13.49
N PRO A 296 -28.31 14.89 12.42
CA PRO A 296 -27.29 15.66 11.71
C PRO A 296 -27.82 16.48 10.53
N SER A 297 -29.13 16.49 10.27
CA SER A 297 -29.75 17.00 9.02
C SER A 297 -29.39 18.45 8.67
N SER A 298 -29.28 19.34 9.67
CA SER A 298 -28.91 20.75 9.45
C SER A 298 -27.50 20.89 8.87
N HIS A 299 -26.54 20.16 9.41
CA HIS A 299 -25.14 20.19 8.99
C HIS A 299 -24.93 19.51 7.63
N ILE A 300 -25.67 18.44 7.34
CA ILE A 300 -25.67 17.80 6.01
C ILE A 300 -26.17 18.75 4.94
N THR A 301 -27.22 19.52 5.23
CA THR A 301 -27.75 20.50 4.27
C THR A 301 -26.68 21.53 3.92
N VAL A 302 -25.99 22.06 4.92
CA VAL A 302 -24.87 22.99 4.72
C VAL A 302 -23.74 22.34 3.91
N LEU A 303 -23.37 21.09 4.19
CA LEU A 303 -22.35 20.37 3.42
C LEU A 303 -22.76 20.19 1.96
N ASN A 304 -24.01 19.83 1.69
CA ASN A 304 -24.51 19.65 0.33
C ASN A 304 -24.45 20.96 -0.47
N ASP A 305 -24.72 22.10 0.18
CA ASP A 305 -24.62 23.41 -0.45
C ASP A 305 -23.16 23.80 -0.72
N LEU A 306 -22.26 23.61 0.27
CA LEU A 306 -20.83 23.94 0.15
C LEU A 306 -20.07 23.03 -0.84
N LEU A 307 -20.56 21.81 -1.06
CA LEU A 307 -19.94 20.82 -1.96
C LEU A 307 -20.61 20.76 -3.34
N ARG A 308 -21.63 21.57 -3.59
CA ARG A 308 -22.48 21.50 -4.80
C ARG A 308 -21.70 21.62 -6.12
N GLY A 309 -20.56 22.32 -6.12
CA GLY A 309 -19.70 22.50 -7.30
C GLY A 309 -18.58 21.46 -7.46
N ILE A 310 -18.32 20.63 -6.44
CA ILE A 310 -17.35 19.53 -6.47
C ILE A 310 -18.09 18.30 -7.04
N HIS A 311 -18.41 18.38 -8.32
CA HIS A 311 -19.25 17.40 -9.04
C HIS A 311 -18.51 16.09 -9.28
N HIS A 312 -18.72 15.11 -8.38
CA HIS A 312 -18.99 13.68 -8.67
C HIS A 312 -19.70 13.00 -7.46
N ILE A 313 -20.24 13.80 -6.54
CA ILE A 313 -20.66 13.40 -5.20
C ILE A 313 -22.14 12.93 -5.14
N THR A 314 -22.66 12.26 -6.17
CA THR A 314 -24.06 11.77 -6.13
C THR A 314 -24.27 10.43 -6.81
N ASN A 315 -24.02 9.30 -6.10
CA ASN A 315 -24.94 8.14 -6.08
C ASN A 315 -24.60 7.00 -5.07
N ARG A 316 -25.49 6.85 -4.09
CA ARG A 316 -26.14 5.66 -3.45
C ARG A 316 -25.32 4.46 -2.89
N PHE A 317 -25.23 4.38 -1.56
CA PHE A 317 -25.37 3.13 -0.78
C PHE A 317 -26.18 3.36 0.51
N LYS A 318 -26.82 2.32 1.04
CA LYS A 318 -27.86 2.37 2.09
C LYS A 318 -27.35 1.72 3.39
N LEU A 319 -27.48 2.42 4.52
CA LEU A 319 -27.39 1.83 5.85
C LEU A 319 -28.66 2.16 6.66
N SER A 320 -29.20 1.17 7.35
CA SER A 320 -30.40 1.29 8.19
C SER A 320 -30.00 1.65 9.61
N ILE A 321 -30.35 2.85 10.05
CA ILE A 321 -30.48 3.20 11.46
C ILE A 321 -31.91 3.69 11.62
N GLY A 322 -32.57 3.26 12.69
CA GLY A 322 -33.98 3.59 12.94
C GLY A 322 -34.29 5.07 12.76
N SER A 323 -35.48 5.35 12.22
CA SER A 323 -36.08 6.66 11.96
C SER A 323 -35.35 7.58 10.96
N GLY A 324 -35.28 7.17 9.69
CA GLY A 324 -35.87 7.98 8.61
C GLY A 324 -35.06 9.12 7.96
N SER A 325 -33.79 9.35 8.31
CA SER A 325 -32.93 10.36 7.65
C SER A 325 -31.61 9.75 7.17
N PHE A 326 -31.18 10.07 5.93
CA PHE A 326 -30.17 9.33 5.16
C PHE A 326 -28.95 10.21 4.82
N ILE A 327 -27.71 9.73 5.05
CA ILE A 327 -26.48 10.43 4.62
C ILE A 327 -25.67 9.53 3.68
N SER A 328 -25.35 10.04 2.49
CA SER A 328 -24.47 9.41 1.50
C SER A 328 -23.06 10.00 1.55
N TRP A 329 -22.01 9.17 1.53
CA TRP A 329 -20.60 9.63 1.59
C TRP A 329 -19.80 9.18 0.37
N ILE A 330 -18.92 10.04 -0.15
CA ILE A 330 -18.14 9.79 -1.37
C ILE A 330 -16.65 9.90 -1.11
N PHE A 331 -15.95 8.92 -1.66
CA PHE A 331 -14.55 8.58 -1.47
C PHE A 331 -13.72 9.08 -2.66
N VAL A 332 -12.38 9.09 -2.57
CA VAL A 332 -11.50 9.58 -3.65
C VAL A 332 -11.93 8.98 -4.98
N VAL A 333 -12.14 9.84 -5.97
CA VAL A 333 -12.33 9.39 -7.35
C VAL A 333 -11.33 10.14 -8.22
N PRO A 334 -10.11 9.61 -8.41
CA PRO A 334 -9.21 10.20 -9.38
C PRO A 334 -9.86 10.08 -10.76
N SER A 335 -9.51 11.03 -11.61
CA SER A 335 -9.88 10.94 -13.02
C SER A 335 -9.29 9.66 -13.60
N ASN A 336 -10.08 8.97 -14.42
CA ASN A 336 -9.65 7.73 -15.04
C ASN A 336 -8.66 8.04 -16.17
N PHE A 337 -7.39 7.68 -15.99
CA PHE A 337 -6.39 7.87 -17.03
C PHE A 337 -6.65 7.02 -18.29
N LEU A 338 -7.49 5.99 -18.19
CA LEU A 338 -7.89 5.12 -19.31
C LEU A 338 -9.18 5.58 -20.02
N TYR A 339 -9.74 6.74 -19.64
CA TYR A 339 -10.99 7.22 -20.22
C TYR A 339 -10.89 7.35 -21.75
N CYS A 340 -11.84 6.72 -22.45
CA CYS A 340 -11.91 6.65 -23.91
C CYS A 340 -10.66 6.07 -24.60
N ASN A 341 -9.80 5.35 -23.87
CA ASN A 341 -8.63 4.70 -24.44
C ASN A 341 -8.94 3.23 -24.77
N SER A 342 -8.69 2.79 -25.99
CA SER A 342 -8.92 1.40 -26.44
C SER A 342 -7.79 0.45 -26.02
N ALA A 343 -7.45 0.45 -24.73
CA ALA A 343 -6.45 -0.45 -24.16
C ALA A 343 -6.98 -1.90 -24.06
N GLU A 344 -6.11 -2.86 -23.76
CA GLU A 344 -6.50 -4.26 -23.46
C GLU A 344 -7.26 -4.43 -22.12
N VAL A 345 -7.61 -3.30 -21.48
CA VAL A 345 -8.40 -3.21 -20.26
C VAL A 345 -9.89 -3.36 -20.60
N SER A 346 -10.71 -3.89 -19.69
CA SER A 346 -12.16 -4.02 -19.92
C SER A 346 -12.81 -2.70 -20.39
N PRO A 347 -13.73 -2.74 -21.38
CA PRO A 347 -14.48 -1.55 -21.82
C PRO A 347 -15.23 -0.84 -20.70
N SER A 348 -15.65 -1.55 -19.65
CA SER A 348 -16.30 -0.94 -18.48
C SER A 348 -15.36 -0.06 -17.65
N VAL A 349 -14.04 -0.32 -17.72
CA VAL A 349 -13.04 0.55 -17.11
C VAL A 349 -12.86 1.79 -17.98
N CYS A 350 -12.66 1.63 -19.29
CA CYS A 350 -12.40 2.74 -20.21
C CYS A 350 -13.61 3.68 -20.44
N GLY A 351 -14.82 3.23 -20.15
CA GLY A 351 -16.06 4.00 -20.32
C GLY A 351 -16.36 5.01 -19.21
N GLU A 352 -15.72 4.90 -18.05
CA GLU A 352 -15.98 5.75 -16.89
C GLU A 352 -14.97 6.90 -16.80
N THR A 353 -15.41 8.12 -16.49
CA THR A 353 -14.52 9.28 -16.37
C THR A 353 -13.69 9.28 -15.08
N ILE A 354 -14.09 8.47 -14.09
CA ILE A 354 -13.52 8.44 -12.74
C ILE A 354 -13.47 6.99 -12.24
N ARG A 355 -12.48 6.65 -11.41
CA ARG A 355 -12.37 5.31 -10.76
C ARG A 355 -12.17 5.46 -9.25
N GLN A 356 -12.64 4.51 -8.45
CA GLN A 356 -12.38 4.51 -7.00
C GLN A 356 -11.28 3.51 -6.69
N TYR A 357 -10.17 4.00 -6.12
CA TYR A 357 -9.10 3.14 -5.63
C TYR A 357 -9.23 3.01 -4.12
N VAL A 358 -9.01 1.81 -3.60
CA VAL A 358 -9.19 1.47 -2.18
C VAL A 358 -8.14 0.47 -1.72
N ASP A 359 -8.04 0.26 -0.40
CA ASP A 359 -7.15 -0.73 0.22
C ASP A 359 -7.22 -2.10 -0.48
N ALA A 360 -6.08 -2.55 -1.01
CA ALA A 360 -5.98 -3.87 -1.65
C ALA A 360 -6.24 -5.03 -0.69
N GLY A 361 -6.09 -4.82 0.62
CA GLY A 361 -6.44 -5.79 1.65
C GLY A 361 -7.93 -6.13 1.74
N ILE A 362 -8.80 -5.42 1.01
CA ILE A 362 -10.21 -5.79 0.81
C ILE A 362 -10.34 -7.01 -0.12
N ALA A 363 -9.43 -7.17 -1.10
CA ALA A 363 -9.44 -8.28 -2.06
C ALA A 363 -8.43 -9.37 -1.66
N ILE A 364 -7.13 -9.04 -1.62
CA ILE A 364 -6.05 -9.94 -1.23
C ILE A 364 -5.08 -9.14 -0.37
N ASN A 365 -4.89 -9.56 0.88
CA ASN A 365 -4.09 -8.81 1.86
C ASN A 365 -2.57 -8.92 1.67
N SER A 366 -2.07 -9.33 0.50
CA SER A 366 -0.63 -9.30 0.17
C SER A 366 -0.38 -8.92 -1.31
N PRO A 367 0.62 -8.08 -1.63
CA PRO A 367 0.84 -7.51 -2.96
C PRO A 367 1.61 -8.45 -3.91
N PHE A 368 1.14 -9.68 -4.08
CA PHE A 368 1.78 -10.65 -4.98
C PHE A 368 1.62 -10.27 -6.45
N LEU A 369 0.41 -9.91 -6.87
CA LEU A 369 0.04 -9.75 -8.29
C LEU A 369 0.93 -8.75 -9.06
N PRO A 370 1.25 -7.56 -8.53
CA PRO A 370 2.20 -6.67 -9.19
C PRO A 370 3.54 -7.36 -9.50
N LEU A 371 4.11 -8.12 -8.56
CA LEU A 371 5.42 -8.77 -8.74
C LEU A 371 5.41 -9.93 -9.74
N LEU A 372 4.26 -10.51 -10.05
CA LEU A 372 4.12 -11.65 -10.96
C LEU A 372 4.12 -11.25 -12.44
N ARG A 373 4.37 -9.98 -12.76
CA ARG A 373 4.70 -9.54 -14.13
C ARG A 373 5.89 -10.34 -14.65
N ARG A 374 5.74 -10.99 -15.81
CA ARG A 374 6.78 -11.86 -16.41
C ARG A 374 8.09 -11.10 -16.62
N GLU A 375 8.00 -9.82 -16.92
CA GLU A 375 9.13 -8.93 -17.21
C GLU A 375 10.01 -8.65 -15.98
N ARG A 376 9.52 -8.91 -14.75
CA ARG A 376 10.32 -8.80 -13.52
C ARG A 376 11.20 -10.03 -13.27
N HIS A 377 10.89 -11.15 -13.92
CA HIS A 377 11.62 -12.42 -13.80
C HIS A 377 11.92 -12.79 -12.34
N ILE A 378 10.93 -12.67 -11.45
CA ILE A 378 11.11 -12.98 -10.02
C ILE A 378 11.34 -14.48 -9.87
N ASP A 379 12.42 -14.85 -9.18
CA ASP A 379 12.77 -16.25 -8.90
C ASP A 379 12.31 -16.66 -7.48
N LEU A 380 12.33 -15.72 -6.54
CA LEU A 380 11.97 -15.93 -5.13
C LEU A 380 11.12 -14.78 -4.60
N ILE A 381 10.00 -15.10 -3.96
CA ILE A 381 9.21 -14.16 -3.17
C ILE A 381 9.31 -14.55 -1.70
N VAL A 382 9.78 -13.64 -0.87
CA VAL A 382 9.68 -13.73 0.58
C VAL A 382 8.42 -12.98 1.01
N SER A 383 7.45 -13.70 1.55
CA SER A 383 6.15 -13.19 1.99
C SER A 383 6.11 -13.04 3.48
N LEU A 384 6.04 -11.79 3.94
CA LEU A 384 5.81 -11.44 5.34
C LEU A 384 4.31 -11.21 5.53
N ASP A 385 3.65 -12.13 6.25
CA ASP A 385 2.22 -12.03 6.55
C ASP A 385 2.00 -11.46 7.94
N PHE A 386 1.32 -10.32 7.98
CA PHE A 386 0.90 -9.57 9.15
C PHE A 386 -0.63 -9.60 9.31
N SER A 387 -1.30 -10.60 8.75
CA SER A 387 -2.75 -10.75 8.87
C SER A 387 -3.13 -11.10 10.31
N GLU A 388 -4.28 -10.59 10.78
CA GLU A 388 -4.75 -10.88 12.15
C GLU A 388 -5.36 -12.28 12.27
N ASN A 389 -6.00 -12.73 11.19
CA ASN A 389 -6.78 -13.95 11.12
C ASN A 389 -5.96 -15.07 10.49
N ASP A 390 -6.46 -15.70 9.42
CA ASP A 390 -5.79 -16.81 8.74
C ASP A 390 -4.53 -16.32 8.01
N PRO A 391 -3.31 -16.71 8.45
CA PRO A 391 -2.08 -16.22 7.84
C PRO A 391 -1.86 -16.73 6.41
N PHE A 392 -2.59 -17.76 5.99
CA PHE A 392 -2.47 -18.35 4.66
C PHE A 392 -3.56 -17.90 3.67
N GLU A 393 -4.50 -17.05 4.11
CA GLU A 393 -5.62 -16.59 3.28
C GLU A 393 -5.11 -15.84 2.05
N SER A 394 -4.25 -14.84 2.23
CA SER A 394 -3.66 -14.04 1.15
C SER A 394 -2.95 -14.91 0.11
N LEU A 395 -2.19 -15.91 0.57
CA LEU A 395 -1.44 -16.83 -0.29
C LEU A 395 -2.39 -17.74 -1.08
N THR A 396 -3.42 -18.27 -0.41
CA THR A 396 -4.44 -19.14 -1.02
C THR A 396 -5.27 -18.40 -2.06
N GLU A 397 -5.71 -17.19 -1.77
CA GLU A 397 -6.49 -16.37 -2.71
C GLU A 397 -5.65 -15.92 -3.90
N THR A 398 -4.36 -15.60 -3.68
CA THR A 398 -3.40 -15.34 -4.76
C THR A 398 -3.28 -16.54 -5.69
N ALA A 399 -3.07 -17.75 -5.16
CA ALA A 399 -2.94 -18.95 -5.99
C ALA A 399 -4.22 -19.23 -6.81
N LYS A 400 -5.41 -19.05 -6.21
CA LYS A 400 -6.68 -19.17 -6.91
C LYS A 400 -6.82 -18.14 -8.03
N MET A 401 -6.42 -16.89 -7.78
CA MET A 401 -6.50 -15.82 -8.76
C MET A 401 -5.52 -16.03 -9.90
N CYS A 402 -4.27 -16.39 -9.60
CA CYS A 402 -3.25 -16.73 -10.60
C CYS A 402 -3.72 -17.88 -11.50
N LYS A 403 -4.38 -18.90 -10.92
CA LYS A 403 -4.99 -19.99 -11.69
C LYS A 403 -6.09 -19.52 -12.65
N ARG A 404 -6.93 -18.56 -12.25
CA ARG A 404 -7.98 -17.97 -13.13
C ARG A 404 -7.39 -17.10 -14.23
N LEU A 405 -6.28 -16.43 -13.96
CA LEU A 405 -5.60 -15.52 -14.88
C LEU A 405 -4.50 -16.20 -15.71
N HIS A 406 -4.28 -17.51 -15.55
CA HIS A 406 -3.20 -18.25 -16.19
C HIS A 406 -1.80 -17.67 -15.92
N ILE A 407 -1.58 -17.23 -14.68
CA ILE A 407 -0.28 -16.76 -14.17
C ILE A 407 0.37 -17.90 -13.39
N ASP A 408 1.66 -18.14 -13.65
CA ASP A 408 2.44 -19.18 -12.97
C ASP A 408 2.67 -18.79 -11.50
N PHE A 409 2.16 -19.61 -10.58
CA PHE A 409 2.29 -19.43 -9.14
C PHE A 409 2.32 -20.81 -8.46
N PRO A 410 3.04 -21.00 -7.33
CA PRO A 410 3.05 -22.28 -6.62
C PRO A 410 1.66 -22.74 -6.21
N GLU A 411 1.45 -24.06 -6.19
CA GLU A 411 0.27 -24.62 -5.58
C GLU A 411 0.34 -24.46 -4.07
N VAL A 412 -0.77 -24.01 -3.48
CA VAL A 412 -0.90 -23.82 -2.03
C VAL A 412 -1.84 -24.88 -1.50
N PRO A 413 -1.35 -25.89 -0.75
CA PRO A 413 -2.20 -26.91 -0.17
C PRO A 413 -3.18 -26.30 0.83
N LYS A 414 -4.31 -26.99 1.02
CA LYS A 414 -5.29 -26.59 2.03
C LYS A 414 -4.70 -26.80 3.43
N MET A 415 -4.36 -25.71 4.10
CA MET A 415 -3.84 -25.73 5.47
C MET A 415 -4.90 -26.23 6.46
N SER A 416 -4.49 -27.06 7.43
CA SER A 416 -5.39 -27.57 8.47
C SER A 416 -5.79 -26.47 9.45
N LYS A 417 -6.81 -26.72 10.28
CA LYS A 417 -7.21 -25.73 11.31
C LYS A 417 -6.10 -25.52 12.33
N GLU A 418 -5.42 -26.59 12.70
CA GLU A 418 -4.33 -26.61 13.66
C GLU A 418 -3.15 -25.78 13.14
N GLU A 419 -2.80 -25.96 11.86
CA GLU A 419 -1.70 -25.26 11.22
C GLU A 419 -2.00 -23.76 11.01
N LYS A 420 -3.27 -23.40 10.80
CA LYS A 420 -3.69 -22.00 10.79
C LYS A 420 -3.65 -21.34 12.17
N SER A 421 -4.00 -22.09 13.23
CA SER A 421 -3.99 -21.57 14.60
C SER A 421 -2.60 -21.50 15.23
N ALA A 422 -1.71 -22.40 14.81
CA ALA A 422 -0.37 -22.57 15.35
C ALA A 422 0.62 -22.77 14.19
N PRO A 423 0.80 -21.76 13.33
CA PRO A 423 1.67 -21.88 12.18
C PRO A 423 3.14 -21.97 12.62
N LYS A 424 3.96 -22.57 11.77
CA LYS A 424 5.42 -22.49 11.84
C LYS A 424 5.88 -21.10 11.45
N ASP A 425 7.13 -20.80 11.75
CA ASP A 425 7.81 -19.55 11.39
C ASP A 425 8.30 -19.52 9.94
N PHE A 426 8.25 -20.65 9.21
CA PHE A 426 8.80 -20.75 7.86
C PHE A 426 8.11 -21.83 7.00
N TYR A 427 7.64 -21.42 5.83
CA TYR A 427 7.05 -22.28 4.81
C TYR A 427 7.67 -22.02 3.45
N VAL A 428 7.81 -23.06 2.62
CA VAL A 428 8.28 -22.96 1.24
C VAL A 428 7.27 -23.60 0.32
N PHE A 429 6.83 -22.87 -0.70
CA PHE A 429 5.96 -23.35 -1.77
C PHE A 429 6.69 -23.21 -3.10
N GLU A 430 6.70 -24.28 -3.89
CA GLU A 430 7.40 -24.34 -5.18
C GLU A 430 6.40 -24.71 -6.28
N GLY A 431 6.63 -24.19 -7.49
CA GLY A 431 5.82 -24.47 -8.67
C GLY A 431 6.68 -24.63 -9.91
N HIS A 432 6.11 -25.23 -10.96
CA HIS A 432 6.78 -25.32 -12.26
C HIS A 432 6.71 -23.96 -12.97
N ASN A 433 7.85 -23.44 -13.43
CA ASN A 433 7.98 -22.11 -14.08
C ASN A 433 7.41 -20.93 -13.25
N ALA A 434 7.26 -21.12 -11.94
CA ALA A 434 6.75 -20.13 -11.00
C ALA A 434 7.87 -19.70 -10.02
N PRO A 435 7.81 -18.48 -9.47
CA PRO A 435 8.71 -18.11 -8.36
C PRO A 435 8.49 -19.07 -7.18
N ALA A 436 9.57 -19.43 -6.49
CA ALA A 436 9.44 -20.04 -5.17
C ALA A 436 8.86 -18.99 -4.21
N VAL A 437 8.00 -19.40 -3.28
CA VAL A 437 7.43 -18.52 -2.27
C VAL A 437 7.82 -19.03 -0.89
N ILE A 438 8.63 -18.23 -0.18
CA ILE A 438 8.87 -18.39 1.24
C ILE A 438 7.79 -17.59 1.97
N HIS A 439 7.05 -18.20 2.87
CA HIS A 439 5.99 -17.53 3.63
C HIS A 439 6.27 -17.58 5.13
N ILE A 440 6.23 -16.40 5.76
CA ILE A 440 6.62 -16.16 7.15
C ILE A 440 5.46 -15.45 7.86
N PRO A 441 4.64 -16.17 8.62
CA PRO A 441 3.61 -15.60 9.48
C PRO A 441 4.23 -14.79 10.62
N LEU A 442 3.68 -13.61 10.90
CA LEU A 442 4.14 -12.71 11.96
C LEU A 442 4.14 -13.39 13.32
N PHE A 443 3.03 -14.03 13.69
CA PHE A 443 2.90 -14.80 14.92
C PHE A 443 2.86 -16.28 14.59
N ASN A 444 3.69 -17.05 15.28
CA ASN A 444 3.88 -18.47 15.06
C ASN A 444 4.29 -19.15 16.37
N ILE A 445 4.40 -20.48 16.35
CA ILE A 445 4.73 -21.29 17.53
C ILE A 445 6.11 -21.03 18.13
N VAL A 446 7.00 -20.29 17.44
CA VAL A 446 8.37 -20.02 17.89
C VAL A 446 8.44 -18.68 18.62
N ASN A 447 7.73 -17.66 18.14
CA ASN A 447 7.83 -16.29 18.67
C ASN A 447 6.61 -15.86 19.51
N CYS A 448 5.58 -16.69 19.62
CA CYS A 448 4.33 -16.37 20.29
C CYS A 448 3.83 -17.55 21.13
N ASP A 449 3.69 -17.35 22.44
CA ASP A 449 2.91 -18.25 23.29
C ASP A 449 1.40 -18.01 23.07
N ASP A 450 0.54 -18.99 23.37
CA ASP A 450 -0.93 -19.04 23.12
C ASP A 450 -1.76 -17.78 23.48
N LYS A 451 -1.18 -16.77 24.14
CA LYS A 451 -1.83 -15.52 24.59
C LYS A 451 -1.34 -14.24 23.88
N GLY A 452 -0.34 -14.31 22.99
CA GLY A 452 0.37 -13.13 22.47
C GLY A 452 -0.33 -12.37 21.33
N ASN A 453 -1.06 -13.06 20.44
CA ASN A 453 -1.65 -12.44 19.23
C ASN A 453 -2.74 -11.40 19.57
N HIS A 454 -3.53 -11.62 20.61
CA HIS A 454 -4.70 -10.78 20.93
C HIS A 454 -4.38 -9.32 21.29
N LYS A 455 -3.13 -8.99 21.59
CA LYS A 455 -2.70 -7.60 21.87
C LYS A 455 -2.52 -6.77 20.59
N TYR A 456 -2.24 -7.42 19.46
CA TYR A 456 -1.88 -6.77 18.21
C TYR A 456 -3.01 -6.85 17.19
N THR A 457 -4.18 -6.32 17.53
CA THR A 457 -5.32 -6.22 16.60
C THR A 457 -5.10 -5.15 15.52
N THR A 458 -5.75 -5.31 14.38
CA THR A 458 -5.63 -4.39 13.22
C THR A 458 -6.28 -3.04 13.50
N PHE A 459 -7.36 -3.04 14.28
CA PHE A 459 -8.17 -1.87 14.58
C PHE A 459 -8.05 -1.52 16.06
N GLN A 460 -6.98 -0.82 16.41
CA GLN A 460 -6.76 -0.27 17.74
C GLN A 460 -6.18 1.15 17.68
N GLY A 461 -6.08 1.78 18.85
CA GLY A 461 -5.32 3.02 18.99
C GLY A 461 -3.82 2.79 18.85
N PRO A 462 -3.02 3.87 18.84
CA PRO A 462 -1.56 3.77 18.73
C PRO A 462 -0.95 2.85 19.77
N TYR A 463 0.07 2.07 19.39
CA TYR A 463 0.79 1.23 20.35
C TYR A 463 1.59 2.04 21.37
N SER A 464 1.74 1.51 22.58
CA SER A 464 2.70 2.05 23.54
C SER A 464 4.14 1.71 23.11
N SER A 465 5.12 2.48 23.62
CA SER A 465 6.53 2.22 23.33
C SER A 465 6.96 0.78 23.61
N ASP A 466 6.45 0.17 24.69
CA ASP A 466 6.78 -1.22 25.05
C ASP A 466 6.22 -2.22 24.02
N LEU A 467 4.98 -2.01 23.55
CA LEU A 467 4.37 -2.87 22.53
C LEU A 467 5.04 -2.68 21.16
N ILE A 468 5.52 -1.47 20.87
CA ILE A 468 6.30 -1.20 19.65
C ILE A 468 7.58 -2.04 19.68
N GLU A 469 8.39 -1.95 20.74
CA GLU A 469 9.66 -2.68 20.80
C GLU A 469 9.44 -4.20 20.82
N GLU A 470 8.43 -4.69 21.57
CA GLU A 470 8.07 -6.12 21.59
C GLU A 470 7.70 -6.63 20.18
N LEU A 471 6.91 -5.86 19.41
CA LEU A 471 6.51 -6.27 18.07
C LEU A 471 7.67 -6.24 17.07
N LEU A 472 8.55 -5.24 17.15
CA LEU A 472 9.77 -5.18 16.34
C LEU A 472 10.66 -6.40 16.59
N GLU A 473 10.84 -6.78 17.86
CA GLU A 473 11.61 -7.96 18.24
C GLU A 473 10.99 -9.25 17.70
N LYS A 474 9.68 -9.45 17.89
CA LYS A 474 8.97 -10.65 17.41
C LYS A 474 9.06 -10.82 15.90
N ALA A 475 8.88 -9.73 15.14
CA ALA A 475 8.99 -9.76 13.69
C ALA A 475 10.44 -10.00 13.23
N GLY A 476 11.42 -9.47 13.96
CA GLY A 476 12.83 -9.70 13.70
C GLY A 476 13.28 -11.14 13.98
N LEU A 477 12.75 -11.77 15.04
CA LEU A 477 13.03 -13.17 15.38
C LEU A 477 12.66 -14.14 14.26
N ASN A 478 11.57 -13.89 13.54
CA ASN A 478 11.15 -14.73 12.42
C ASN A 478 12.21 -14.81 11.30
N ILE A 479 12.92 -13.70 11.06
CA ILE A 479 14.03 -13.65 10.09
C ILE A 479 15.29 -14.28 10.68
N LYS A 480 15.67 -13.88 11.90
CA LYS A 480 16.91 -14.35 12.55
C LYS A 480 16.93 -15.87 12.71
N ASN A 481 15.82 -16.45 13.16
CA ASN A 481 15.68 -17.90 13.36
C ASN A 481 15.77 -18.66 12.03
N ASN A 482 15.34 -18.04 10.93
CA ASN A 482 15.26 -18.68 9.62
C ASN A 482 16.34 -18.26 8.64
N LYS A 483 17.37 -17.51 9.07
CA LYS A 483 18.50 -17.08 8.23
C LYS A 483 19.10 -18.22 7.40
N ARG A 484 19.38 -19.35 8.06
CA ARG A 484 19.97 -20.52 7.39
C ARG A 484 19.01 -21.14 6.36
N SER A 485 17.72 -21.19 6.66
CA SER A 485 16.68 -21.69 5.76
C SER A 485 16.54 -20.78 4.54
N LEU A 486 16.49 -19.46 4.74
CA LEU A 486 16.48 -18.44 3.68
C LEU A 486 17.67 -18.63 2.72
N LEU A 487 18.90 -18.68 3.25
CA LEU A 487 20.11 -18.89 2.46
C LEU A 487 20.11 -20.23 1.73
N THR A 488 19.50 -21.26 2.31
CA THR A 488 19.37 -22.59 1.68
C THR A 488 18.46 -22.52 0.46
N GLU A 489 17.31 -21.85 0.55
CA GLU A 489 16.41 -21.69 -0.59
C GLU A 489 17.03 -20.82 -1.70
N ILE A 490 17.76 -19.75 -1.34
CA ILE A 490 18.52 -18.95 -2.32
C ILE A 490 19.53 -19.83 -3.07
N LYS A 491 20.29 -20.66 -2.36
CA LYS A 491 21.26 -21.59 -2.98
C LYS A 491 20.58 -22.59 -3.92
N LYS A 492 19.42 -23.14 -3.56
CA LYS A 492 18.66 -24.07 -4.42
C LYS A 492 18.25 -23.42 -5.73
N ILE A 493 17.81 -22.16 -5.70
CA ILE A 493 17.40 -21.44 -6.91
C ILE A 493 18.59 -21.21 -7.84
N ILE A 494 19.73 -20.78 -7.29
CA ILE A 494 20.97 -20.62 -8.07
C ILE A 494 21.36 -21.94 -8.76
N GLN A 495 21.33 -23.06 -8.02
CA GLN A 495 21.63 -24.38 -8.58
C GLN A 495 20.70 -24.78 -9.72
N ARG A 496 19.40 -24.48 -9.60
CA ARG A 496 18.42 -24.71 -10.69
C ARG A 496 18.77 -23.88 -11.93
N LYS A 497 19.07 -22.58 -11.76
CA LYS A 497 19.44 -21.70 -12.89
C LYS A 497 20.73 -22.16 -13.57
N GLN A 498 21.73 -22.58 -12.80
CA GLN A 498 22.97 -23.18 -13.32
C GLN A 498 22.70 -24.44 -14.17
N SER A 499 21.86 -25.35 -13.66
CA SER A 499 21.51 -26.57 -14.41
C SER A 499 20.77 -26.29 -15.71
N HIS A 500 19.90 -25.26 -15.73
CA HIS A 500 19.22 -24.82 -16.95
C HIS A 500 20.21 -24.24 -17.95
N ILE A 501 21.10 -23.33 -17.54
CA ILE A 501 22.11 -22.73 -18.44
C ILE A 501 23.01 -23.81 -19.06
N CYS A 502 23.50 -24.76 -18.24
CA CYS A 502 24.32 -25.87 -18.74
C CYS A 502 23.58 -26.82 -19.69
N SER A 503 22.24 -26.88 -19.66
CA SER A 503 21.47 -27.73 -20.57
C SER A 503 21.25 -27.12 -21.97
N PHE A 504 21.52 -25.82 -22.14
CA PHE A 504 21.40 -25.10 -23.41
C PHE A 504 22.76 -24.81 -24.08
N CYS A 505 23.87 -24.95 -23.34
CA CYS A 505 25.25 -24.93 -23.87
C CYS A 505 25.67 -26.34 -24.30
#